data_AF-A0A8S3JD99-F1
#
_entry.id   AF-A0A8S3JD99-F1
#
_cell.length_a   1.000
_cell.length_b   1.000
_cell.length_c   1.000
_cell.angle_alpha   90.00
_cell.angle_beta   90.00
_cell.angle_gamma   90.00
#
_symmetry.space_group_name_H-M   'P 1'
#
loop_
_entity.id
_entity.type
_entity.pdbx_description
1 polymer ?
#
loop_
_entity_poly.entity_id
_entity_poly.type
_entity_poly.pdbx_seq_one_letter_code
_entity_poly.pdbx_strand_id
1 'polypeptide(L)'
;MYEKAVSKFNEAAMKEPLDIIFNSFIMVIAAFIESKAYDEAEETINYAKNHFPDKSDAFTEAERMIRDDNWCPDYANQYLVQ
;
A
#
# COMPACT_ATOMS: atom_id res chain seq x y z
N MET A 1 -2.25 -9.45 12.96
CA MET A 1 -3.71 -9.34 12.74
C MET A 1 -3.97 -8.66 11.39
N TYR A 2 -3.62 -9.32 10.28
CA TYR A 2 -3.73 -8.73 8.93
C TYR A 2 -5.18 -8.71 8.41
N GLU A 3 -5.99 -9.69 8.82
CA GLU A 3 -7.40 -9.84 8.40
C GLU A 3 -8.26 -8.60 8.70
N LYS A 4 -7.97 -7.91 9.82
CA LYS A 4 -8.66 -6.66 10.18
C LYS A 4 -8.29 -5.51 9.25
N ALA A 5 -7.05 -5.46 8.76
CA ALA A 5 -6.60 -4.44 7.82
C ALA A 5 -7.27 -4.63 6.45
N VAL A 6 -7.33 -5.88 5.97
CA VAL A 6 -8.01 -6.22 4.70
C VAL A 6 -9.51 -5.97 4.76
N SER A 7 -10.17 -6.29 5.87
CA SER A 7 -11.60 -6.01 6.04
C SER A 7 -11.89 -4.51 5.97
N LYS A 8 -11.08 -3.68 6.64
CA LYS A 8 -11.24 -2.21 6.60
C LYS A 8 -10.93 -1.63 5.22
N PHE A 9 -9.96 -2.21 4.53
CA PHE A 9 -9.62 -1.84 3.16
C PHE A 9 -10.81 -2.00 2.20
N ASN A 10 -11.46 -3.17 2.22
CA ASN A 10 -12.62 -3.44 1.35
C ASN A 10 -13.81 -2.51 1.63
N GLU A 11 -14.03 -2.12 2.90
CA GLU A 11 -15.09 -1.19 3.26
C GLU A 11 -14.77 0.26 2.86
N ALA A 12 -13.52 0.70 3.06
CA ALA A 12 -13.08 2.06 2.72
C ALA A 12 -13.07 2.30 1.19
N ALA A 13 -12.65 1.30 0.42
CA ALA A 13 -12.63 1.35 -1.04
C ALA A 13 -14.00 1.66 -1.68
N MET A 14 -15.10 1.40 -0.98
CA MET A 14 -16.45 1.57 -1.51
C MET A 14 -17.11 2.93 -1.24
N LYS A 15 -16.56 3.78 -0.33
CA LYS A 15 -17.30 4.96 0.18
C LYS A 15 -16.46 6.21 0.44
N GLU A 16 -15.14 6.12 0.42
CA GLU A 16 -14.26 7.18 0.92
C GLU A 16 -13.58 7.97 -0.22
N PRO A 17 -13.15 9.22 0.03
CA PRO A 17 -12.26 9.99 -0.84
C PRO A 17 -11.03 9.17 -1.28
N LEU A 18 -10.55 9.40 -2.51
CA LEU A 18 -9.44 8.67 -3.13
C LEU A 18 -8.20 8.56 -2.21
N ASP A 19 -7.90 9.63 -1.48
CA ASP A 19 -6.77 9.71 -0.55
C ASP A 19 -6.87 8.74 0.64
N ILE A 20 -8.08 8.38 1.07
CA ILE A 20 -8.32 7.45 2.19
C ILE A 20 -8.20 6.00 1.73
N ILE A 21 -8.66 5.69 0.51
CA ILE A 21 -8.48 4.37 -0.11
C ILE A 21 -6.98 4.11 -0.32
N PHE A 22 -6.27 5.13 -0.75
CA PHE A 22 -4.84 5.12 -0.97
C PHE A 22 -4.02 4.88 0.31
N ASN A 23 -4.30 5.60 1.40
CA ASN A 23 -3.67 5.34 2.71
C ASN A 23 -3.95 3.92 3.22
N SER A 24 -5.12 3.36 2.88
CA SER A 24 -5.50 2.00 3.27
C SER A 24 -4.64 0.94 2.58
N PHE A 25 -4.26 1.13 1.31
CA PHE A 25 -3.31 0.24 0.62
C PHE A 25 -1.96 0.18 1.32
N ILE A 26 -1.46 1.34 1.74
CA ILE A 26 -0.14 1.45 2.38
C ILE A 26 -0.11 0.74 3.73
N MET A 27 -1.19 0.89 4.52
CA MET A 27 -1.33 0.14 5.77
C MET A 27 -1.36 -1.38 5.55
N VAL A 28 -2.01 -1.85 4.49
CA VAL A 28 -2.08 -3.28 4.15
C VAL A 28 -0.71 -3.79 3.70
N ILE A 29 -0.01 -3.05 2.82
CA ILE A 29 1.34 -3.37 2.38
C ILE A 29 2.31 -3.44 3.58
N ALA A 30 2.25 -2.46 4.49
CA ALA A 30 3.05 -2.45 5.71
C ALA A 30 2.79 -3.70 6.58
N ALA A 31 1.52 -4.07 6.77
CA ALA A 31 1.15 -5.25 7.56
C ALA A 31 1.64 -6.57 6.94
N PHE A 32 1.66 -6.67 5.61
CA PHE A 32 2.22 -7.82 4.90
C PHE A 32 3.73 -7.91 5.09
N ILE A 33 4.46 -6.81 4.94
CA ILE A 33 5.91 -6.74 5.15
C ILE A 33 6.28 -7.14 6.59
N GLU A 34 5.59 -6.58 7.59
CA GLU A 34 5.79 -6.93 9.00
C GLU A 34 5.55 -8.43 9.28
N SER A 35 4.65 -9.04 8.50
CA SER A 35 4.33 -10.47 8.57
C SER A 35 5.21 -11.34 7.68
N LYS A 36 6.20 -10.77 6.96
CA LYS A 36 7.05 -11.42 5.96
C LYS A 36 6.28 -12.05 4.78
N ALA A 37 5.09 -11.53 4.52
CA ALA A 37 4.19 -11.92 3.44
C ALA A 37 4.50 -11.05 2.19
N TYR A 38 5.69 -11.23 1.61
CA TYR A 38 6.19 -10.34 0.55
C TYR A 38 5.43 -10.48 -0.77
N ASP A 39 5.01 -11.70 -1.11
CA ASP A 39 4.24 -11.96 -2.34
C ASP A 39 2.90 -11.21 -2.28
N GLU A 40 2.21 -11.24 -1.14
CA GLU A 40 0.96 -10.51 -0.92
C GLU A 40 1.15 -8.98 -0.92
N ALA A 41 2.31 -8.50 -0.46
CA ALA A 41 2.67 -7.09 -0.55
C ALA A 41 2.85 -6.65 -2.01
N GLU A 42 3.55 -7.44 -2.83
CA GLU A 42 3.75 -7.17 -4.26
C GLU A 42 2.44 -7.23 -5.06
N GLU A 43 1.58 -8.23 -4.81
CA GLU A 43 0.24 -8.31 -5.42
C GLU A 43 -0.60 -7.07 -5.10
N THR A 44 -0.56 -6.62 -3.84
CA THR A 44 -1.29 -5.44 -3.38
C THR A 44 -0.77 -4.17 -4.05
N ILE A 45 0.54 -4.03 -4.19
CA ILE A 45 1.18 -2.91 -4.91
C ILE A 45 0.74 -2.89 -6.38
N ASN A 46 0.78 -4.05 -7.06
CA ASN A 46 0.39 -4.16 -8.46
C ASN A 46 -1.09 -3.82 -8.66
N TYR A 47 -1.96 -4.28 -7.75
CA TYR A 47 -3.36 -3.91 -7.77
C TYR A 47 -3.54 -2.39 -7.60
N ALA A 48 -2.82 -1.78 -6.66
CA ALA A 48 -2.92 -0.35 -6.38
C ALA A 48 -2.43 0.52 -7.56
N LYS A 49 -1.34 0.14 -8.22
CA LYS A 49 -0.83 0.80 -9.44
C LYS A 49 -1.86 0.81 -10.58
N ASN A 50 -2.57 -0.30 -10.77
CA ASN A 50 -3.61 -0.41 -11.79
C ASN A 50 -4.88 0.39 -11.43
N HIS A 51 -5.19 0.50 -10.14
CA HIS A 51 -6.37 1.21 -9.65
C HIS A 51 -6.17 2.73 -9.53
N PHE A 52 -4.94 3.18 -9.27
CA PHE A 52 -4.55 4.58 -9.15
C PHE A 52 -3.34 4.91 -10.05
N PRO A 53 -3.54 5.00 -11.38
CA PRO A 53 -2.45 5.26 -12.32
C PRO A 53 -1.75 6.60 -12.07
N ASP A 54 -2.50 7.60 -11.60
CA ASP A 54 -2.02 8.94 -11.24
C ASP A 54 -1.11 8.95 -10.01
N LYS A 55 -1.16 7.90 -9.18
CA LYS A 55 -0.31 7.73 -8.00
C LYS A 55 0.66 6.54 -8.13
N SER A 56 0.90 6.03 -9.34
CA SER A 56 1.71 4.83 -9.56
C SER A 56 3.17 4.98 -9.10
N ASP A 57 3.70 6.19 -9.11
CA ASP A 57 5.08 6.49 -8.69
C ASP A 57 5.29 6.16 -7.22
N ALA A 58 4.30 6.47 -6.38
CA ALA A 58 4.38 6.21 -4.96
C ALA A 58 4.34 4.72 -4.62
N PHE A 59 3.55 3.94 -5.37
CA PHE A 59 3.54 2.47 -5.27
C PHE A 59 4.80 1.83 -5.86
N THR A 60 5.44 2.47 -6.85
CA THR A 60 6.73 2.03 -7.40
C THR A 60 7.86 2.22 -6.40
N GLU A 61 7.82 3.32 -5.65
CA GLU A 61 8.80 3.59 -4.60
C GLU A 61 8.60 2.65 -3.39
N ALA A 62 7.34 2.32 -3.06
CA ALA A 62 7.04 1.26 -2.09
C ALA A 62 7.60 -0.11 -2.50
N GLU A 63 7.43 -0.52 -3.76
CA GLU A 63 7.99 -1.75 -4.33
C GLU A 63 9.52 -1.78 -4.23
N ARG A 64 10.18 -0.67 -4.58
CA ARG A 64 11.64 -0.53 -4.50
C ARG A 64 12.14 -0.74 -3.06
N MET A 65 11.48 -0.13 -2.08
CA MET A 65 11.86 -0.25 -0.66
C MET A 65 11.72 -1.68 -0.13
N ILE A 66 10.70 -2.42 -0.57
CA ILE A 66 10.52 -3.82 -0.21
C ILE A 66 11.66 -4.66 -0.77
N ARG A 67 11.95 -4.51 -2.06
CA ARG A 67 13.01 -5.29 -2.73
C ARG A 67 14.40 -5.04 -2.14
N ASP A 68 14.66 -3.80 -1.73
CA ASP A 68 15.94 -3.39 -1.15
C ASP A 68 16.03 -3.68 0.37
N ASP A 69 15.04 -4.36 0.98
CA ASP A 69 14.91 -4.64 2.44
C ASP A 69 15.06 -3.38 3.32
N ASN A 70 14.59 -2.24 2.81
CA ASN A 70 14.71 -0.92 3.42
C ASN A 70 13.34 -0.26 3.61
N TRP A 71 12.31 -1.04 3.98
CA TRP A 71 10.96 -0.54 4.18
C TRP A 71 10.91 0.58 5.22
N CYS A 72 10.46 1.76 4.80
CA CYS A 72 10.25 2.91 5.67
C CYS A 72 8.88 3.55 5.41
N PRO A 73 7.87 3.30 6.26
CA PRO A 73 6.51 3.82 6.08
C PRO A 73 6.46 5.35 6.01
N ASP A 74 7.28 6.04 6.82
CA ASP A 74 7.32 7.50 6.87
C ASP A 74 7.87 8.12 5.58
N TYR A 75 8.83 7.45 4.94
CA TYR A 75 9.42 7.88 3.68
C TYR A 75 8.51 7.54 2.50
N ALA A 76 7.88 6.36 2.49
CA ALA A 76 6.83 6.04 1.52
C ALA A 76 5.72 7.11 1.54
N ASN A 77 5.27 7.51 2.73
CA ASN A 77 4.26 8.57 2.92
C ASN A 77 4.62 9.92 2.28
N GLN A 78 5.89 10.23 2.01
CA GLN A 78 6.28 11.50 1.38
C GLN A 78 6.07 11.52 -0.13
N TYR A 79 6.20 10.38 -0.80
CA TYR A 79 5.93 10.24 -2.24
C TYR A 79 4.43 10.09 -2.53
N LEU A 80 3.64 9.89 -1.48
CA LEU A 80 2.21 9.60 -1.53
C LEU A 80 1.34 10.90 -1.59
N VAL A 81 1.86 12.05 -1.15
CA VAL A 81 1.08 13.34 -1.04
C VAL A 81 1.32 14.33 -2.19
N GLN A 82 2.08 13.98 -3.24
CA GLN A 82 2.29 14.85 -4.39
C GLN A 82 1.21 14.68 -5.46
#